data_AF-A0A6I0FEB4-F1
#
_entry.id   AF-A0A6I0FEB4-F1
#
_cell.length_a   1.000
_cell.length_b   1.000
_cell.length_c   1.000
_cell.angle_alpha   90.00
_cell.angle_beta   90.00
_cell.angle_gamma   90.00
#
_symmetry.space_group_name_H-M   'P 1'
#
loop_
_entity.id
_entity.type
_entity.pdbx_description
1 polymer ?
#
loop_
_entity_poly.entity_id
_entity_poly.type
_entity_poly.pdbx_seq_one_letter_code
_entity_poly.pdbx_strand_id
1 'polypeptide(L)'
;MGVIKDLWEKLRYRKSLKELACNELNKMQYGEVMEGLRAGLAVSQVKMYAHDILNDKQMKEIRTGMESGLSKLQVALYANKPTLTHMQMKEVRLGLEGNLSNAQVEMYAKPTLLPEQMMEIRKGFELGLNKKQVEFLINQSYLTPQQMREVRIGLENELPLDLLTKCIKQDNGRVRGAKEIEGIRKVYEEGKAEISRKNIESLKKNLFKKITDEKKNSQPVEKSIDKETDEVSITKKPQTPEGQNQEVYKQHYQAMMQQYPSEEYVAGQEEGVEM
;
A
#
# COMPACT_ATOMS: atom_id res chain seq x y z
N MET A 1 -2.70 6.87 -43.70
CA MET A 1 -2.76 5.59 -42.96
C MET A 1 -3.51 5.66 -41.62
N GLY A 2 -3.44 6.76 -40.85
CA GLY A 2 -4.12 6.86 -39.53
C GLY A 2 -5.65 6.74 -39.55
N VAL A 3 -6.33 7.38 -40.50
CA VAL A 3 -7.81 7.39 -40.58
C VAL A 3 -8.39 6.01 -40.88
N ILE A 4 -7.74 5.24 -41.76
CA ILE A 4 -8.17 3.89 -42.11
C ILE A 4 -7.98 2.94 -40.92
N LYS A 5 -6.87 3.07 -40.18
CA LYS A 5 -6.61 2.30 -38.96
C LYS A 5 -7.68 2.56 -37.88
N ASP A 6 -8.03 3.83 -37.65
CA ASP A 6 -9.09 4.23 -36.72
C ASP A 6 -10.47 3.65 -37.11
N LEU A 7 -10.79 3.65 -38.40
CA LEU A 7 -12.05 3.09 -38.91
C LEU A 7 -12.14 1.57 -38.67
N TRP A 8 -11.07 0.82 -38.95
CA TRP A 8 -11.03 -0.63 -38.73
C TRP A 8 -11.12 -1.00 -37.25
N GLU A 9 -10.50 -0.23 -36.36
CA GLU A 9 -10.58 -0.46 -34.92
C GLU A 9 -11.99 -0.18 -34.38
N LYS A 10 -12.64 0.90 -34.85
CA LYS A 10 -14.04 1.19 -34.52
C LYS A 10 -14.99 0.09 -35.00
N LEU A 11 -14.75 -0.48 -36.18
CA LEU A 11 -15.52 -1.62 -36.68
C LEU A 11 -15.26 -2.87 -35.83
N ARG A 12 -14.00 -3.15 -35.50
CA ARG A 12 -13.59 -4.29 -34.65
C ARG A 12 -14.26 -4.26 -33.28
N TYR A 13 -14.28 -3.10 -32.62
CA TYR A 13 -14.83 -2.94 -31.27
C TYR A 13 -16.24 -2.36 -31.23
N ARG A 14 -16.95 -2.33 -32.36
CA ARG A 14 -18.27 -1.68 -32.49
C ARG A 14 -19.28 -2.13 -31.42
N LYS A 15 -19.35 -3.43 -31.15
CA LYS A 15 -20.28 -3.99 -30.14
C LYS A 15 -19.90 -3.51 -28.73
N SER A 16 -18.62 -3.63 -28.37
CA SER A 16 -18.07 -3.19 -27.08
C SER A 16 -18.28 -1.70 -26.85
N LEU A 17 -18.00 -0.86 -27.85
CA LEU A 17 -18.17 0.59 -27.76
C LEU A 17 -19.65 1.00 -27.60
N LYS A 18 -20.57 0.26 -28.24
CA LYS A 18 -22.01 0.47 -28.07
C LYS A 18 -22.45 0.14 -26.64
N GLU A 19 -21.91 -0.93 -26.05
CA GLU A 19 -22.21 -1.35 -24.67
C GLU A 19 -21.64 -0.38 -23.63
N LEU A 20 -20.49 0.24 -23.90
CA LEU A 20 -19.83 1.21 -23.02
C LEU A 20 -20.47 2.60 -23.03
N ALA A 21 -21.40 2.89 -23.95
CA ALA A 21 -22.10 4.16 -24.06
C ALA A 21 -21.17 5.40 -24.04
N CYS A 22 -20.05 5.37 -24.77
CA CYS A 22 -18.98 6.36 -24.73
C CYS A 22 -19.30 7.75 -25.34
N ASN A 23 -20.58 8.11 -25.50
CA ASN A 23 -20.99 9.28 -26.27
C ASN A 23 -20.57 10.61 -25.62
N GLU A 24 -20.50 10.63 -24.28
CA GLU A 24 -20.11 11.82 -23.49
C GLU A 24 -18.59 11.96 -23.33
N LEU A 25 -17.79 11.00 -23.83
CA LEU A 25 -16.34 11.02 -23.67
C LEU A 25 -15.68 11.94 -24.69
N ASN A 26 -14.77 12.80 -24.22
CA ASN A 26 -13.91 13.57 -25.10
C ASN A 26 -12.88 12.68 -25.82
N LYS A 27 -12.19 13.24 -26.81
CA LYS A 27 -11.21 12.49 -27.64
C LYS A 27 -10.13 11.78 -26.82
N MET A 28 -9.64 12.40 -25.74
CA MET A 28 -8.59 11.83 -24.89
C MET A 28 -9.14 10.68 -24.03
N GLN A 29 -10.32 10.87 -23.43
CA GLN A 29 -11.02 9.83 -22.66
C GLN A 29 -11.38 8.62 -23.54
N TYR A 30 -11.89 8.88 -24.75
CA TYR A 30 -12.15 7.84 -25.74
C TYR A 30 -10.87 7.09 -26.14
N GLY A 31 -9.74 7.80 -26.23
CA GLY A 31 -8.42 7.20 -26.43
C GLY A 31 -8.10 6.14 -25.38
N GLU A 32 -8.30 6.44 -24.08
CA GLU A 32 -8.04 5.50 -22.99
C GLU A 32 -9.00 4.29 -22.99
N VAL A 33 -10.24 4.47 -23.42
CA VAL A 33 -11.17 3.36 -23.67
C VAL A 33 -10.63 2.44 -24.76
N MET A 34 -10.18 3.01 -25.88
CA MET A 34 -9.62 2.24 -26.98
C MET A 34 -8.32 1.53 -26.59
N GLU A 35 -7.43 2.18 -25.84
CA GLU A 35 -6.21 1.53 -25.34
C GLU A 35 -6.54 0.32 -24.46
N GLY A 36 -7.52 0.42 -23.55
CA GLY A 36 -7.93 -0.71 -22.72
C GLY A 36 -8.47 -1.89 -23.54
N LEU A 37 -9.32 -1.61 -24.54
CA LEU A 37 -9.82 -2.63 -25.46
C LEU A 37 -8.68 -3.26 -26.29
N ARG A 38 -7.69 -2.47 -26.74
CA ARG A 38 -6.50 -2.99 -27.45
C ARG A 38 -5.59 -3.83 -26.55
N ALA A 39 -5.50 -3.49 -25.27
CA ALA A 39 -4.78 -4.28 -24.27
C ALA A 39 -5.52 -5.58 -23.89
N GLY A 40 -6.71 -5.83 -24.45
CA GLY A 40 -7.49 -7.03 -24.19
C GLY A 40 -8.31 -6.99 -22.91
N LEU A 41 -8.49 -5.80 -22.30
CA LEU A 41 -9.39 -5.66 -21.16
C LEU A 41 -10.82 -6.00 -21.56
N ALA A 42 -11.51 -6.74 -20.69
CA ALA A 42 -12.92 -7.04 -20.88
C ALA A 42 -13.77 -5.77 -20.86
N VAL A 43 -14.92 -5.78 -21.53
CA VAL A 43 -15.85 -4.63 -21.52
C VAL A 43 -16.23 -4.23 -20.08
N SER A 44 -16.44 -5.21 -19.19
CA SER A 44 -16.73 -4.97 -17.78
C SER A 44 -15.59 -4.31 -16.99
N GLN A 45 -14.33 -4.46 -17.43
CA GLN A 45 -13.17 -3.77 -16.86
C GLN A 45 -13.12 -2.33 -17.37
N VAL A 46 -13.27 -2.14 -18.68
CA VAL A 46 -13.28 -0.80 -19.30
C VAL A 46 -14.41 0.06 -18.75
N LYS A 47 -15.59 -0.53 -18.50
CA LYS A 47 -16.74 0.16 -17.90
C LYS A 47 -16.45 0.77 -16.52
N MET A 48 -15.46 0.27 -15.78
CA MET A 48 -15.10 0.83 -14.47
C MET A 48 -14.46 2.21 -14.55
N TYR A 49 -13.92 2.60 -15.71
CA TYR A 49 -13.26 3.90 -15.87
C TYR A 49 -13.78 4.71 -17.05
N ALA A 50 -14.59 4.13 -17.95
CA ALA A 50 -15.19 4.80 -19.11
C ALA A 50 -16.31 5.80 -18.72
N HIS A 51 -15.98 6.81 -17.92
CA HIS A 51 -16.93 7.82 -17.43
C HIS A 51 -16.38 9.24 -17.61
N ASP A 52 -17.25 10.17 -18.01
CA ASP A 52 -16.92 11.59 -18.25
C ASP A 52 -16.41 12.34 -17.00
N ILE A 53 -16.80 11.92 -15.79
CA ILE A 53 -16.32 12.49 -14.51
C ILE A 53 -14.82 12.30 -14.29
N LEU A 54 -14.20 11.32 -14.96
CA LEU A 54 -12.76 11.04 -14.86
C LEU A 54 -12.05 11.67 -16.04
N ASN A 55 -11.02 12.49 -15.79
CA ASN A 55 -10.16 12.93 -16.89
C ASN A 55 -9.35 11.76 -17.47
N ASP A 56 -8.80 11.96 -18.66
CA ASP A 56 -7.99 10.98 -19.39
C ASP A 56 -6.82 10.44 -18.55
N LYS A 57 -6.19 11.28 -17.72
CA LYS A 57 -5.08 10.85 -16.85
C LYS A 57 -5.57 9.95 -15.71
N GLN A 58 -6.74 10.20 -15.12
CA GLN A 58 -7.33 9.32 -14.12
C GLN A 58 -7.74 7.98 -14.73
N MET A 59 -8.39 8.01 -15.91
CA MET A 59 -8.72 6.80 -16.68
C MET A 59 -7.48 5.97 -16.98
N LYS A 60 -6.38 6.62 -17.38
CA LYS A 60 -5.10 5.98 -17.63
C LYS A 60 -4.55 5.25 -16.41
N GLU A 61 -4.58 5.85 -15.22
CA GLU A 61 -4.11 5.17 -14.00
C GLU A 61 -4.98 3.97 -13.64
N ILE A 62 -6.29 4.04 -13.88
CA ILE A 62 -7.19 2.90 -13.67
C ILE A 62 -6.88 1.77 -14.67
N ARG A 63 -6.79 2.10 -15.96
CA ARG A 63 -6.43 1.17 -17.01
C ARG A 63 -5.08 0.51 -16.75
N THR A 64 -4.06 1.30 -16.42
CA THR A 64 -2.70 0.81 -16.13
C THR A 64 -2.69 -0.18 -14.96
N GLY A 65 -3.48 0.08 -13.91
CA GLY A 65 -3.63 -0.86 -12.80
C GLY A 65 -4.25 -2.20 -13.23
N MET A 66 -5.24 -2.19 -14.11
CA MET A 66 -5.82 -3.43 -14.64
C MET A 66 -4.84 -4.18 -15.55
N GLU A 67 -4.08 -3.45 -16.38
CA GLU A 67 -3.04 -4.02 -17.26
C GLU A 67 -1.88 -4.63 -16.47
N SER A 68 -1.55 -4.07 -15.29
CA SER A 68 -0.54 -4.63 -14.38
C SER A 68 -1.07 -5.80 -13.53
N GLY A 69 -2.32 -6.22 -13.74
CA GLY A 69 -2.92 -7.39 -13.10
C GLY A 69 -3.61 -7.10 -11.77
N LEU A 70 -3.83 -5.82 -11.41
CA LEU A 70 -4.64 -5.50 -10.23
C LEU A 70 -6.07 -5.98 -10.42
N SER A 71 -6.63 -6.58 -9.36
CA SER A 71 -8.02 -6.99 -9.33
C SER A 71 -8.97 -5.79 -9.40
N LYS A 72 -10.22 -6.03 -9.82
CA LYS A 72 -11.27 -5.01 -9.80
C LYS A 72 -11.43 -4.37 -8.41
N LEU A 73 -11.29 -5.16 -7.34
CA LEU A 73 -11.39 -4.68 -5.96
C LEU A 73 -10.25 -3.70 -5.61
N GLN A 74 -9.01 -4.04 -5.98
CA GLN A 74 -7.85 -3.18 -5.77
C GLN A 74 -7.98 -1.87 -6.55
N VAL A 75 -8.42 -1.95 -7.81
CA VAL A 75 -8.66 -0.78 -8.66
C VAL A 75 -9.75 0.13 -8.09
N ALA A 76 -10.83 -0.44 -7.56
CA ALA A 76 -11.93 0.30 -6.96
C ALA A 76 -11.50 1.19 -5.77
N LEU A 77 -10.39 0.85 -5.08
CA LEU A 77 -9.87 1.64 -3.96
C LEU A 77 -9.55 3.08 -4.35
N TYR A 78 -9.11 3.31 -5.58
CA TYR A 78 -8.81 4.65 -6.10
C TYR A 78 -9.77 5.11 -7.20
N ALA A 79 -10.33 4.21 -8.02
CA ALA A 79 -11.27 4.58 -9.07
C ALA A 79 -12.56 5.21 -8.51
N ASN A 80 -13.08 4.71 -7.37
CA ASN A 80 -14.31 5.21 -6.74
C ASN A 80 -14.11 6.53 -5.98
N LYS A 81 -12.93 7.15 -6.06
CA LYS A 81 -12.61 8.41 -5.40
C LYS A 81 -12.24 9.44 -6.47
N PRO A 82 -13.22 9.98 -7.24
CA PRO A 82 -12.93 10.92 -8.32
C PRO A 82 -12.24 12.21 -7.83
N THR A 83 -12.32 12.52 -6.53
CA THR A 83 -11.60 13.62 -5.88
C THR A 83 -10.09 13.42 -5.82
N LEU A 84 -9.57 12.19 -6.02
CA LEU A 84 -8.14 11.95 -6.13
C LEU A 84 -7.65 12.42 -7.49
N THR A 85 -6.63 13.27 -7.51
CA THR A 85 -5.89 13.60 -8.72
C THR A 85 -5.22 12.35 -9.30
N HIS A 86 -4.92 12.36 -10.60
CA HIS A 86 -4.19 11.26 -11.25
C HIS A 86 -2.84 10.95 -10.57
N MET A 87 -2.15 11.97 -10.01
CA MET A 87 -0.91 11.75 -9.27
C MET A 87 -1.13 11.03 -7.93
N GLN A 88 -2.23 11.31 -7.22
CA GLN A 88 -2.60 10.57 -6.01
C GLN A 88 -3.03 9.13 -6.36
N MET A 89 -3.81 8.95 -7.44
CA MET A 89 -4.17 7.62 -7.94
C MET A 89 -2.95 6.79 -8.31
N LYS A 90 -1.93 7.42 -8.92
CA LYS A 90 -0.65 6.78 -9.23
C LYS A 90 0.03 6.23 -7.97
N GLU A 91 0.11 7.01 -6.88
CA GLU A 91 0.73 6.51 -5.65
C GLU A 91 -0.08 5.39 -4.99
N VAL A 92 -1.40 5.38 -5.12
CA VAL A 92 -2.23 4.25 -4.70
C VAL A 92 -1.93 3.02 -5.55
N ARG A 93 -1.94 3.15 -6.88
CA ARG A 93 -1.63 2.07 -7.82
C ARG A 93 -0.25 1.49 -7.57
N LEU A 94 0.78 2.32 -7.44
CA LEU A 94 2.15 1.88 -7.17
C LEU A 94 2.25 1.09 -5.86
N GLY A 95 1.51 1.48 -4.82
CA GLY A 95 1.47 0.71 -3.58
C GLY A 95 0.88 -0.68 -3.78
N LEU A 96 -0.23 -0.78 -4.51
CA LEU A 96 -0.89 -2.06 -4.82
C LEU A 96 -0.02 -2.97 -5.71
N GLU A 97 0.63 -2.40 -6.74
CA GLU A 97 1.60 -3.10 -7.59
C GLU A 97 2.84 -3.54 -6.80
N GLY A 98 3.21 -2.79 -5.76
CA GLY A 98 4.24 -3.12 -4.78
C GLY A 98 3.81 -4.13 -3.71
N ASN A 99 2.65 -4.77 -3.87
CA ASN A 99 2.06 -5.73 -2.93
C ASN A 99 1.68 -5.16 -1.55
N LEU A 100 1.48 -3.85 -1.43
CA LEU A 100 0.82 -3.32 -0.23
C LEU A 100 -0.62 -3.84 -0.16
N SER A 101 -1.04 -4.21 1.04
CA SER A 101 -2.41 -4.65 1.29
C SER A 101 -3.41 -3.52 1.07
N ASN A 102 -4.65 -3.86 0.75
CA ASN A 102 -5.75 -2.89 0.61
C ASN A 102 -5.86 -1.97 1.83
N ALA A 103 -5.73 -2.54 3.05
CA ALA A 103 -5.81 -1.79 4.30
C ALA A 103 -4.67 -0.77 4.45
N GLN A 104 -3.44 -1.11 4.04
CA GLN A 104 -2.31 -0.17 4.05
C GLN A 104 -2.55 1.00 3.08
N VAL A 105 -3.08 0.69 1.89
CA VAL A 105 -3.31 1.70 0.86
C VAL A 105 -4.46 2.63 1.22
N GLU A 106 -5.54 2.11 1.81
CA GLU A 106 -6.66 2.91 2.33
C GLU A 106 -6.24 3.94 3.38
N MET A 107 -5.17 3.67 4.15
CA MET A 107 -4.69 4.63 5.16
C MET A 107 -4.23 5.95 4.55
N TYR A 108 -3.67 5.92 3.33
CA TYR A 108 -3.10 7.09 2.67
C TYR A 108 -3.81 7.53 1.38
N ALA A 109 -4.76 6.75 0.85
CA ALA A 109 -5.58 7.09 -0.32
C ALA A 109 -6.60 8.21 -0.03
N LYS A 110 -6.11 9.39 0.37
CA LYS A 110 -6.92 10.52 0.85
C LYS A 110 -6.67 11.78 0.02
N PRO A 111 -7.73 12.50 -0.41
CA PRO A 111 -7.57 13.71 -1.22
C PRO A 111 -6.88 14.85 -0.45
N THR A 112 -6.89 14.82 0.88
CA THR A 112 -6.25 15.81 1.75
C THR A 112 -4.73 15.71 1.80
N LEU A 113 -4.13 14.63 1.29
CA LEU A 113 -2.67 14.44 1.24
C LEU A 113 -2.14 14.81 -0.12
N LEU A 114 -1.01 15.54 -0.17
CA LEU A 114 -0.32 15.79 -1.44
C LEU A 114 0.23 14.47 -2.02
N PRO A 115 0.35 14.34 -3.37
CA PRO A 115 0.94 13.15 -3.98
C PRO A 115 2.31 12.79 -3.39
N GLU A 116 3.15 13.78 -3.12
CA GLU A 116 4.48 13.57 -2.56
C GLU A 116 4.42 13.10 -1.10
N GLN A 117 3.41 13.49 -0.33
CA GLN A 117 3.19 12.97 1.03
C GLN A 117 2.71 11.52 0.97
N MET A 118 1.80 11.19 0.04
CA MET A 118 1.38 9.80 -0.21
C MET A 118 2.55 8.92 -0.63
N MET A 119 3.48 9.45 -1.44
CA MET A 119 4.71 8.76 -1.80
C MET A 119 5.58 8.45 -0.57
N GLU A 120 5.78 9.39 0.35
CA GLU A 120 6.56 9.12 1.56
C GLU A 120 5.85 8.08 2.45
N ILE A 121 4.52 8.14 2.57
CA ILE A 121 3.76 7.12 3.33
C ILE A 121 3.88 5.73 2.69
N ARG A 122 3.68 5.63 1.37
CA ARG A 122 3.84 4.40 0.60
C ARG A 122 5.23 3.81 0.80
N LYS A 123 6.29 4.61 0.64
CA LYS A 123 7.67 4.18 0.87
C LYS A 123 7.89 3.68 2.29
N GLY A 124 7.27 4.33 3.28
CA GLY A 124 7.29 3.86 4.66
C GLY A 124 6.80 2.42 4.77
N PHE A 125 5.64 2.10 4.19
CA PHE A 125 5.16 0.71 4.16
C PHE A 125 6.07 -0.23 3.37
N GLU A 126 6.53 0.17 2.18
CA GLU A 126 7.43 -0.65 1.35
C GLU A 126 8.76 -0.97 2.05
N LEU A 127 9.23 -0.09 2.92
CA LEU A 127 10.44 -0.26 3.74
C LEU A 127 10.16 -0.90 5.11
N GLY A 128 8.95 -1.40 5.33
CA GLY A 128 8.61 -2.21 6.50
C GLY A 128 8.16 -1.43 7.74
N LEU A 129 7.84 -0.15 7.62
CA LEU A 129 7.22 0.58 8.73
C LEU A 129 5.87 -0.05 9.07
N ASN A 130 5.65 -0.26 10.37
CA ASN A 130 4.39 -0.83 10.85
C ASN A 130 3.27 0.22 10.86
N LYS A 131 2.03 -0.26 11.07
CA LYS A 131 0.82 0.58 11.11
C LYS A 131 0.96 1.79 12.04
N LYS A 132 1.51 1.62 13.25
CA LYS A 132 1.67 2.71 14.23
C LYS A 132 2.66 3.77 13.76
N GLN A 133 3.77 3.37 13.15
CA GLN A 133 4.77 4.29 12.60
C GLN A 133 4.20 5.09 11.42
N VAL A 134 3.42 4.43 10.56
CA VAL A 134 2.76 5.12 9.45
C VAL A 134 1.62 6.03 9.92
N GLU A 135 0.83 5.63 10.91
CA GLU A 135 -0.17 6.51 11.54
C GLU A 135 0.48 7.76 12.12
N PHE A 136 1.63 7.60 12.80
CA PHE A 136 2.41 8.75 13.28
C PHE A 136 2.78 9.68 12.13
N LEU A 137 3.29 9.14 11.02
CA LEU A 137 3.67 9.91 9.84
C LEU A 137 2.48 10.63 9.20
N ILE A 138 1.33 9.95 9.02
CA ILE A 138 0.09 10.53 8.49
C ILE A 138 -0.43 11.67 9.38
N ASN A 139 -0.35 11.52 10.71
CA ASN A 139 -0.74 12.56 11.65
C ASN A 139 0.14 13.82 11.55
N GLN A 140 1.28 13.73 10.87
CA GLN A 140 2.13 14.87 10.52
C GLN A 140 1.85 15.40 9.10
N SER A 141 0.63 15.25 8.56
CA SER A 141 0.28 15.73 7.22
C SER A 141 0.39 17.26 7.02
N TYR A 142 0.59 18.02 8.10
CA TYR A 142 0.92 19.44 8.04
C TYR A 142 2.38 19.70 7.62
N LEU A 143 3.24 18.68 7.59
CA LEU A 143 4.62 18.77 7.16
C LEU A 143 4.74 18.84 5.64
N THR A 144 5.76 19.54 5.16
CA THR A 144 6.16 19.47 3.76
C THR A 144 6.67 18.07 3.41
N PRO A 145 6.63 17.64 2.14
CA PRO A 145 7.14 16.33 1.74
C PRO A 145 8.62 16.11 2.14
N GLN A 146 9.44 17.17 2.12
CA GLN A 146 10.84 17.10 2.54
C GLN A 146 10.98 16.87 4.04
N GLN A 147 10.15 17.52 4.87
CA GLN A 147 10.13 17.27 6.31
C GLN A 147 9.64 15.85 6.62
N MET A 148 8.56 15.42 5.93
CA MET A 148 7.97 14.09 6.09
C MET A 148 8.94 12.98 5.70
N ARG A 149 9.75 13.21 4.67
CA ARG A 149 10.87 12.33 4.31
C ARG A 149 11.88 12.16 5.44
N GLU A 150 12.30 13.24 6.10
CA GLU A 150 13.24 13.13 7.21
C GLU A 150 12.63 12.35 8.38
N VAL A 151 11.34 12.56 8.67
CA VAL A 151 10.63 11.79 9.69
C VAL A 151 10.57 10.31 9.32
N ARG A 152 10.24 9.99 8.05
CA ARG A 152 10.25 8.61 7.53
C ARG A 152 11.61 7.95 7.68
N ILE A 153 12.70 8.62 7.26
CA ILE A 153 14.07 8.10 7.40
C ILE A 153 14.39 7.82 8.87
N GLY A 154 13.97 8.70 9.77
CA GLY A 154 14.18 8.46 11.20
C GLY A 154 13.39 7.26 11.73
N LEU A 155 12.16 7.04 11.25
CA LEU A 155 11.39 5.83 11.58
C LEU A 155 12.07 4.56 11.03
N GLU A 156 12.62 4.60 9.83
CA GLU A 156 13.37 3.51 9.18
C GLU A 156 14.64 3.16 9.96
N ASN A 157 15.31 4.17 10.52
CA ASN A 157 16.46 4.00 11.42
C ASN A 157 16.05 3.63 12.86
N GLU A 158 14.77 3.29 13.05
CA GLU A 158 14.16 2.89 14.32
C GLU A 158 14.41 3.93 15.43
N LEU A 159 14.31 5.22 15.11
CA LEU A 159 14.25 6.26 16.12
C LEU A 159 12.89 6.17 16.85
N PRO A 160 12.88 6.26 18.19
CA PRO A 160 11.66 6.38 18.97
C PRO A 160 10.79 7.58 18.56
N LEU A 161 9.47 7.43 18.63
CA LEU A 161 8.50 8.45 18.20
C LEU A 161 8.60 9.75 19.01
N ASP A 162 8.99 9.68 20.28
CA ASP A 162 9.21 10.84 21.14
C ASP A 162 10.43 11.67 20.69
N LEU A 163 11.53 11.00 20.29
CA LEU A 163 12.68 11.69 19.70
C LEU A 163 12.32 12.31 18.35
N LEU A 164 11.54 11.63 17.51
CA LEU A 164 11.07 12.20 16.25
C LEU A 164 10.18 13.41 16.47
N THR A 165 9.32 13.39 17.48
CA THR A 165 8.52 14.56 17.87
C THR A 165 9.42 15.74 18.24
N LYS A 166 10.50 15.48 18.98
CA LYS A 166 11.53 16.47 19.30
C LYS A 166 12.33 16.93 18.09
N CYS A 167 12.52 16.10 17.06
CA CYS A 167 13.12 16.54 15.79
C CYS A 167 12.20 17.52 15.06
N ILE A 168 10.89 17.23 15.01
CA ILE A 168 9.91 18.00 14.24
C ILE A 168 9.65 19.37 14.87
N LYS A 169 9.47 19.46 16.20
CA LYS A 169 9.06 20.69 16.88
C LYS A 169 10.10 21.19 17.88
N GLN A 170 10.28 22.50 17.90
CA GLN A 170 10.97 23.22 18.98
C GLN A 170 10.09 23.23 20.24
N ASP A 171 10.68 23.54 21.40
CA ASP A 171 9.95 23.58 22.68
C ASP A 171 8.83 24.64 22.69
N ASN A 172 8.97 25.68 21.85
CA ASN A 172 7.95 26.72 21.63
C ASN A 172 6.82 26.28 20.68
N GLY A 173 6.81 25.02 20.22
CA GLY A 173 5.81 24.46 19.30
C GLY A 173 6.05 24.74 17.81
N ARG A 174 7.04 25.56 17.44
CA ARG A 174 7.38 25.84 16.04
C ARG A 174 7.90 24.59 15.33
N VAL A 175 7.38 24.33 14.15
CA VAL A 175 7.85 23.25 13.26
C VAL A 175 9.18 23.66 12.63
N ARG A 176 10.19 22.78 12.71
CA ARG A 176 11.52 22.99 12.14
C ARG A 176 11.55 22.75 10.63
N GLY A 177 12.43 23.43 9.90
CA GLY A 177 12.66 23.16 8.49
C GLY A 177 13.29 21.78 8.25
N ALA A 178 13.18 21.24 7.03
CA ALA A 178 13.67 19.89 6.71
C ALA A 178 15.17 19.70 7.05
N LYS A 179 16.01 20.70 6.81
CA LYS A 179 17.46 20.65 7.13
C LYS A 179 17.75 20.62 8.63
N GLU A 180 16.94 21.31 9.42
CA GLU A 180 17.06 21.27 10.88
C GLU A 180 16.61 19.90 11.41
N ILE A 181 15.51 19.35 10.89
CA ILE A 181 15.05 17.99 11.24
C ILE A 181 16.12 16.96 10.86
N GLU A 182 16.69 17.03 9.66
CA GLU A 182 17.78 16.17 9.19
C GLU A 182 18.98 16.22 10.16
N GLY A 183 19.43 17.42 10.52
CA GLY A 183 20.56 17.61 11.42
C GLY A 183 20.33 17.00 12.80
N ILE A 184 19.19 17.29 13.42
CA ILE A 184 18.85 16.78 14.76
C ILE A 184 18.65 15.26 14.73
N ARG A 185 17.99 14.74 13.69
CA ARG A 185 17.80 13.30 13.47
C ARG A 185 19.15 12.57 13.45
N LYS A 186 20.11 13.07 12.67
CA LYS A 186 21.46 12.47 12.57
C LYS A 186 22.18 12.43 13.91
N VAL A 187 22.08 13.49 14.71
CA VAL A 187 22.66 13.51 16.06
C VAL A 187 22.08 12.39 16.95
N TYR A 188 20.77 12.17 16.91
CA TYR A 188 20.16 11.07 17.68
C TYR A 188 20.57 9.69 17.15
N GLU A 189 20.67 9.53 15.83
CA GLU A 189 21.12 8.28 15.20
C GLU A 189 22.58 7.96 15.57
N GLU A 190 23.46 8.95 15.54
CA GLU A 190 24.86 8.83 15.95
C GLU A 190 24.97 8.46 17.42
N GLY A 191 24.22 9.11 18.30
CA GLY A 191 24.16 8.77 19.72
C GLY A 191 23.69 7.33 19.98
N LYS A 192 22.64 6.87 19.27
CA LYS A 192 22.17 5.47 19.32
C LYS A 192 23.27 4.50 18.88
N ALA A 193 23.97 4.82 17.80
CA ALA A 193 25.07 4.00 17.29
C ALA A 193 26.24 3.92 18.28
N GLU A 194 26.60 5.03 18.94
CA GLU A 194 27.66 5.06 19.94
C GLU A 194 27.32 4.23 21.17
N ILE A 195 26.10 4.36 21.71
CA ILE A 195 25.63 3.54 22.84
C ILE A 195 25.67 2.05 22.48
N SER A 196 25.21 1.70 21.28
CA SER A 196 25.23 0.31 20.79
C SER A 196 26.66 -0.24 20.70
N ARG A 197 27.63 0.57 20.22
CA ARG A 197 29.05 0.19 20.19
C ARG A 197 29.61 -0.07 21.59
N LYS A 198 29.37 0.84 22.54
CA LYS A 198 29.83 0.70 23.93
C LYS A 198 29.24 -0.54 24.62
N ASN A 199 27.97 -0.85 24.34
CA ASN A 199 27.32 -2.06 24.85
C ASN A 199 27.96 -3.34 24.30
N ILE A 200 28.20 -3.40 22.98
CA ILE A 200 28.87 -4.53 22.34
C ILE A 200 30.29 -4.72 22.88
N GLU A 201 31.05 -3.64 23.06
CA GLU A 201 32.40 -3.68 23.62
C GLU A 201 32.40 -4.21 25.06
N SER A 202 31.46 -3.75 25.88
CA SER A 202 31.29 -4.23 27.26
C SER A 202 30.93 -5.71 27.32
N LEU A 203 30.02 -6.17 26.45
CA LEU A 203 29.66 -7.59 26.33
C LEU A 203 30.84 -8.45 25.88
N LYS A 204 31.62 -7.99 24.90
CA LYS A 204 32.86 -8.68 24.45
C LYS A 204 33.83 -8.82 25.61
N LYS A 205 34.09 -7.74 26.36
CA LYS A 205 35.01 -7.76 27.52
C LYS A 205 34.56 -8.77 28.58
N ASN A 206 33.27 -8.82 28.87
CA ASN A 206 32.71 -9.77 29.83
C ASN A 206 32.83 -11.23 29.34
N LEU A 207 32.59 -11.48 28.05
CA LEU A 207 32.75 -12.80 27.45
C LEU A 207 34.22 -13.27 27.48
N PHE A 208 35.15 -12.39 27.11
CA PHE A 208 36.59 -12.69 27.21
C PHE A 208 36.98 -13.08 28.63
N LYS A 209 36.49 -12.33 29.63
CA LYS A 209 36.75 -12.65 31.05
C LYS A 209 36.22 -14.03 31.42
N LYS A 210 34.97 -14.36 31.05
CA LYS A 210 34.40 -15.70 31.30
C LYS A 210 35.22 -16.82 30.67
N ILE A 211 35.60 -16.68 29.40
CA ILE A 211 36.42 -17.69 28.70
C ILE A 211 37.78 -17.84 29.39
N THR A 212 38.41 -16.75 29.84
CA THR A 212 39.69 -16.84 30.56
C THR A 212 39.55 -17.48 31.93
N ASP A 213 38.44 -17.24 32.63
CA ASP A 213 38.17 -17.81 33.94
C ASP A 213 37.85 -19.32 33.81
N GLU A 214 37.06 -19.71 32.80
CA GLU A 214 36.78 -21.12 32.47
C GLU A 214 38.04 -21.89 32.04
N LYS A 215 38.93 -21.27 31.23
CA LYS A 215 40.22 -21.87 30.88
C LYS A 215 41.16 -22.03 32.07
N LYS A 216 41.08 -21.15 33.08
CA LYS A 216 41.87 -21.28 34.32
C LYS A 216 41.31 -22.33 35.28
N ASN A 217 40.00 -22.56 35.26
CA ASN A 217 39.32 -23.54 36.12
C ASN A 217 39.13 -24.92 35.49
N SER A 218 39.59 -25.15 34.26
CA SER A 218 39.49 -26.47 33.60
C SER A 218 40.77 -27.29 33.78
N GLN A 219 40.75 -28.28 34.70
CA GLN A 219 41.60 -29.48 34.62
C GLN A 219 40.92 -30.53 33.70
N PRO A 220 41.69 -31.41 33.01
CA PRO A 220 41.15 -32.33 32.03
C PRO A 220 40.34 -33.43 32.70
N VAL A 221 39.03 -33.51 32.42
CA VAL A 221 38.20 -34.64 32.81
C VAL A 221 37.84 -35.42 31.54
N GLU A 222 38.34 -36.65 31.47
CA GLU A 222 37.96 -37.67 30.50
C GLU A 222 36.55 -38.24 30.80
N LYS A 223 35.79 -38.50 29.71
CA LYS A 223 34.56 -39.32 29.57
C LYS A 223 33.30 -38.73 30.22
N SER A 224 32.08 -38.88 29.67
CA SER A 224 31.51 -39.89 28.76
C SER A 224 30.50 -39.25 27.79
N ILE A 225 30.37 -39.84 26.60
CA ILE A 225 29.32 -39.52 25.63
C ILE A 225 28.10 -40.37 26.01
N ASP A 226 27.06 -39.74 26.53
CA ASP A 226 25.72 -40.32 26.57
C ASP A 226 24.84 -39.55 25.57
N LYS A 227 24.32 -40.31 24.60
CA LYS A 227 23.36 -39.86 23.60
C LYS A 227 21.97 -39.92 24.23
N GLU A 228 21.35 -38.77 24.44
CA GLU A 228 19.90 -38.69 24.61
C GLU A 228 19.32 -37.74 23.56
N THR A 229 18.46 -38.33 22.74
CA THR A 229 17.67 -37.75 21.69
C THR A 229 16.36 -37.25 22.27
N ASP A 230 16.07 -35.96 22.20
CA ASP A 230 14.73 -35.43 22.47
C ASP A 230 14.20 -34.65 21.27
N GLU A 231 13.14 -35.23 20.69
CA GLU A 231 12.31 -34.69 19.63
C GLU A 231 11.53 -33.45 20.12
N VAL A 232 11.70 -32.31 19.46
CA VAL A 232 10.83 -31.15 19.66
C VAL A 232 9.72 -31.16 18.61
N SER A 233 8.51 -31.43 19.10
CA SER A 233 7.25 -31.48 18.37
C SER A 233 6.82 -30.10 17.88
N ILE A 234 6.45 -30.02 16.60
CA ILE A 234 5.86 -28.87 15.94
C ILE A 234 4.38 -28.75 16.35
N THR A 235 3.98 -27.65 17.01
CA THR A 235 2.56 -27.32 17.20
C THR A 235 2.22 -25.89 16.77
N LYS A 236 1.64 -25.84 15.55
CA LYS A 236 0.47 -25.07 15.08
C LYS A 236 0.36 -23.57 15.44
N LYS A 237 0.47 -22.75 14.37
CA LYS A 237 -0.04 -21.38 14.24
C LYS A 237 -1.55 -21.29 14.58
N PRO A 238 -2.00 -20.27 15.33
CA PRO A 238 -3.41 -19.89 15.38
C PRO A 238 -3.81 -19.07 14.13
N GLN A 239 -4.98 -19.38 13.61
CA GLN A 239 -5.62 -18.80 12.43
C GLN A 239 -6.15 -17.38 12.73
N THR A 240 -6.02 -16.48 11.74
CA THR A 240 -6.50 -15.09 11.76
C THR A 240 -8.01 -15.00 11.55
N PRO A 241 -8.72 -14.08 12.24
CA PRO A 241 -10.15 -13.85 12.04
C PRO A 241 -10.39 -12.97 10.80
N GLU A 242 -10.24 -13.54 9.61
CA GLU A 242 -10.48 -12.86 8.32
C GLU A 242 -11.93 -12.95 7.82
N GLY A 243 -12.80 -13.68 8.52
CA GLY A 243 -14.19 -13.92 8.09
C GLY A 243 -15.18 -12.79 8.39
N GLN A 244 -14.89 -11.89 9.35
CA GLN A 244 -15.89 -10.93 9.83
C GLN A 244 -15.95 -9.62 9.00
N ASN A 245 -14.91 -9.30 8.22
CA ASN A 245 -14.89 -8.07 7.42
C ASN A 245 -15.44 -8.26 6.00
N GLN A 246 -15.41 -9.47 5.43
CA GLN A 246 -15.88 -9.71 4.05
C GLN A 246 -17.39 -9.46 3.89
N GLU A 247 -18.18 -9.83 4.90
CA GLU A 247 -19.64 -9.66 4.85
C GLU A 247 -20.05 -8.18 4.92
N VAL A 248 -19.33 -7.36 5.69
CA VAL A 248 -19.56 -5.91 5.78
C VAL A 248 -19.25 -5.23 4.45
N TYR A 249 -18.18 -5.63 3.76
CA TYR A 249 -17.84 -5.12 2.43
C TYR A 249 -18.85 -5.55 1.35
N LYS A 250 -19.33 -6.79 1.41
CA LYS A 250 -20.37 -7.30 0.50
C LYS A 250 -21.70 -6.58 0.69
N GLN A 251 -22.11 -6.34 1.93
CA GLN A 251 -23.35 -5.63 2.26
C GLN A 251 -23.29 -4.16 1.82
N HIS A 252 -22.15 -3.48 2.02
CA HIS A 252 -21.97 -2.11 1.56
C HIS A 252 -21.96 -2.01 0.02
N TYR A 253 -21.35 -2.98 -0.66
CA TYR A 253 -21.38 -3.09 -2.12
C TYR A 253 -22.80 -3.35 -2.66
N GLN A 254 -23.56 -4.25 -2.03
CA GLN A 254 -24.95 -4.52 -2.39
C GLN A 254 -25.85 -3.30 -2.16
N ALA A 255 -25.66 -2.54 -1.08
CA ALA A 255 -26.40 -1.31 -0.81
C ALA A 255 -26.11 -0.20 -1.84
N MET A 256 -24.87 -0.10 -2.33
CA MET A 256 -24.53 0.84 -3.42
C MET A 256 -25.14 0.46 -4.77
N MET A 257 -25.21 -0.84 -5.09
CA MET A 257 -25.83 -1.32 -6.33
C MET A 257 -27.36 -1.09 -6.36
N GLN A 258 -28.01 -0.98 -5.19
CA GLN A 258 -29.43 -0.67 -5.06
C GLN A 258 -29.78 0.82 -5.25
N GLN A 259 -28.80 1.73 -5.19
CA GLN A 259 -29.01 3.18 -5.41
C GLN A 259 -29.03 3.60 -6.89
N TYR A 260 -28.89 2.65 -7.81
CA TYR A 260 -29.02 2.87 -9.26
C TYR A 260 -30.19 2.05 -9.80
N PRO A 261 -31.37 2.63 -10.06
CA PRO A 261 -32.47 1.90 -10.66
C PRO A 261 -32.17 1.70 -12.15
N SER A 262 -31.96 0.46 -12.57
CA SER A 262 -32.20 0.07 -13.97
C SER A 262 -33.60 -0.53 -14.06
N GLU A 263 -34.42 0.08 -14.90
CA GLU A 263 -35.74 -0.36 -15.30
C GLU A 263 -35.75 -1.84 -15.74
N GLU A 264 -36.80 -2.52 -15.27
CA GLU A 264 -37.41 -3.78 -15.70
C GLU A 264 -36.58 -4.74 -16.58
N TYR A 265 -36.26 -5.90 -16.00
CA TYR A 265 -36.21 -7.15 -16.76
C TYR A 265 -37.19 -8.16 -16.16
N VAL A 266 -38.19 -8.47 -16.98
CA VAL A 266 -39.23 -9.48 -16.79
C VAL A 266 -38.60 -10.82 -16.42
N ALA A 267 -38.96 -11.35 -15.25
CA ALA A 267 -38.63 -12.71 -14.85
C ALA A 267 -39.40 -13.70 -15.73
N GLY A 268 -38.68 -14.39 -16.62
CA GLY A 268 -39.12 -15.61 -17.26
C GLY A 268 -39.28 -16.72 -16.22
N GLN A 269 -40.36 -17.46 -16.36
CA GLN A 269 -40.80 -18.56 -15.53
C GLN A 269 -39.76 -19.67 -15.45
N GLU A 270 -39.42 -20.11 -14.24
CA GLU A 270 -39.06 -21.50 -13.98
C GLU A 270 -40.26 -22.14 -13.25
N GLU A 271 -40.97 -23.01 -13.98
CA GLU A 271 -41.89 -23.98 -13.40
C GLU A 271 -41.11 -24.92 -12.48
N GLY A 272 -41.49 -24.94 -11.21
CA GLY A 272 -41.03 -25.91 -10.23
C GLY A 272 -41.71 -27.27 -10.42
N VAL A 273 -40.90 -28.32 -10.32
CA VAL A 273 -41.30 -29.70 -10.07
C VAL A 273 -41.29 -29.94 -8.55
N GLU A 274 -42.22 -30.79 -8.08
CA GLU A 274 -42.50 -31.29 -6.71
C GLU A 274 -43.31 -30.34 -5.80
N MET A 275 -44.49 -30.69 -5.26
CA MET A 275 -45.21 -31.97 -5.06
C MET A 275 -46.69 -31.86 -5.43
#